data_AF-A0A914V3P1-F1
#
_entry.id   AF-A0A914V3P1-F1
#
_cell.length_a   1.000
_cell.length_b   1.000
_cell.length_c   1.000
_cell.angle_alpha   90.00
_cell.angle_beta   90.00
_cell.angle_gamma   90.00
#
_symmetry.space_group_name_H-M   'P 1'
#
loop_
_entity.id
_entity.type
_entity.pdbx_description
1 polymer ?
#
loop_
_entity_poly.entity_id
_entity_poly.type
_entity_poly.pdbx_seq_one_letter_code
_entity_poly.pdbx_strand_id
1 'polypeptide(L)'
;MTDRTSKDLAEQCVKVLELMCQRETSVVYDAGGLQCVLTLVRAHGNEVHKDTLHSSMNVVTRLCGKMEPNDPALPECSVNLGALLAHDDQK
;
A
#
# COMPACT_ATOMS: atom_id res chain seq x y z
N MET A 1 14.42 3.39 5.68
CA MET A 1 14.44 4.30 4.51
C MET A 1 15.02 5.66 4.89
N THR A 2 16.32 5.74 5.19
CA THR A 2 16.94 6.97 5.73
C THR A 2 17.52 7.89 4.65
N ASP A 3 17.92 7.35 3.50
CA ASP A 3 18.50 8.12 2.40
C ASP A 3 17.44 8.66 1.44
N ARG A 4 17.62 9.91 1.00
CA ARG A 4 16.74 10.60 0.04
C ARG A 4 16.52 9.79 -1.24
N THR A 5 17.58 9.20 -1.78
CA THR A 5 17.50 8.36 -2.99
C THR A 5 16.59 7.15 -2.81
N SER A 6 16.58 6.53 -1.62
CA SER A 6 15.68 5.41 -1.33
C SER A 6 14.22 5.84 -1.23
N LYS A 7 13.95 7.04 -0.69
CA LYS A 7 12.60 7.64 -0.63
C LYS A 7 12.09 7.97 -2.03
N ASP A 8 12.94 8.59 -2.86
CA ASP A 8 12.61 8.92 -4.25
C ASP A 8 12.34 7.64 -5.06
N LEU A 9 13.13 6.58 -4.87
CA LEU A 9 12.89 5.28 -5.51
C LEU A 9 11.55 4.67 -5.06
N ALA A 10 11.27 4.66 -3.76
CA ALA A 10 10.00 4.18 -3.22
C ALA A 10 8.81 4.94 -3.82
N GLU A 11 8.92 6.26 -3.93
CA GLU A 11 7.91 7.10 -4.57
C GLU A 11 7.67 6.69 -6.03
N GLN A 12 8.73 6.48 -6.82
CA GLN A 12 8.58 6.05 -8.21
C GLN A 12 7.98 4.65 -8.33
N CYS A 13 8.39 3.71 -7.47
CA CYS A 13 7.81 2.37 -7.44
C CYS A 13 6.31 2.39 -7.13
N VAL A 14 5.90 3.18 -6.14
CA VAL A 14 4.47 3.34 -5.78
C VAL A 14 3.69 3.97 -6.92
N LYS A 15 4.24 5.00 -7.59
CA LYS A 15 3.57 5.64 -8.74
C LYS A 15 3.34 4.67 -9.90
N VAL A 16 4.34 3.85 -10.22
CA VAL A 16 4.18 2.80 -11.25
C VAL A 16 3.13 1.78 -10.82
N LEU A 17 3.15 1.35 -9.56
CA LEU A 17 2.15 0.42 -9.04
C LEU A 17 0.74 1.01 -9.06
N GLU A 18 0.58 2.29 -8.74
CA GLU A 18 -0.70 3.01 -8.83
C GLU A 18 -1.22 3.06 -10.27
N LEU A 19 -0.35 3.35 -11.24
CA LEU A 19 -0.69 3.33 -12.67
C LEU A 19 -1.07 1.93 -13.15
N MET A 20 -0.36 0.89 -12.73
CA MET A 20 -0.72 -0.50 -13.04
C MET A 20 -2.08 -0.85 -12.44
N CYS A 21 -2.30 -0.47 -11.18
CA CYS A 21 -3.54 -0.72 -10.48
C CYS A 21 -4.75 0.01 -11.10
N GLN A 22 -4.55 1.14 -11.78
CA GLN A 22 -5.59 1.84 -12.55
C GLN A 22 -6.04 1.07 -13.79
N ARG A 23 -5.15 0.28 -14.41
CA ARG A 23 -5.43 -0.45 -15.65
C ARG A 23 -5.85 -1.89 -15.38
N GLU A 24 -5.10 -2.57 -14.53
CA GLU A 24 -5.13 -4.02 -14.33
C GLU A 24 -5.30 -4.36 -12.84
N THR A 25 -6.33 -3.81 -12.18
CA THR A 25 -6.52 -3.95 -10.72
C THR A 25 -6.50 -5.41 -10.26
N SER A 26 -7.21 -6.31 -10.95
CA SER A 26 -7.29 -7.71 -10.56
C SER A 26 -5.94 -8.41 -10.65
N VAL A 27 -5.16 -8.14 -11.71
CA VAL A 27 -3.81 -8.73 -11.87
C VAL A 27 -2.88 -8.26 -10.75
N VAL A 28 -2.95 -6.98 -10.38
CA VAL A 28 -2.15 -6.45 -9.26
C VAL A 28 -2.58 -7.06 -7.92
N TYR A 29 -3.87 -7.31 -7.74
CA TYR A 29 -4.40 -7.99 -6.55
C TYR A 29 -3.89 -9.43 -6.46
N ASP A 30 -4.08 -10.21 -7.54
CA ASP A 30 -3.67 -11.62 -7.63
C ASP A 30 -2.15 -11.80 -7.47
N ALA A 31 -1.37 -10.79 -7.85
CA ALA A 31 0.08 -10.76 -7.64
C ALA A 31 0.51 -10.41 -6.20
N GLY A 32 -0.42 -10.24 -5.26
CA GLY A 32 -0.11 -9.88 -3.86
C GLY A 32 0.21 -8.40 -3.65
N GLY A 33 -0.22 -7.53 -4.58
CA GLY A 33 0.06 -6.09 -4.51
C GLY A 33 -0.49 -5.42 -3.23
N LEU A 34 -1.59 -5.95 -2.68
CA LEU A 34 -2.20 -5.41 -1.47
C LEU A 34 -1.30 -5.61 -0.24
N GLN A 35 -0.79 -6.83 -0.04
CA GLN A 35 0.11 -7.17 1.07
C GLN A 35 1.43 -6.40 0.95
N CYS A 36 1.94 -6.26 -0.28
CA CYS A 36 3.15 -5.49 -0.57
C CYS A 36 2.99 -4.02 -0.13
N VAL A 37 1.91 -3.34 -0.55
CA VAL A 37 1.68 -1.94 -0.20
C VAL A 37 1.36 -1.76 1.29
N LEU A 38 0.56 -2.64 1.89
CA LEU A 38 0.29 -2.58 3.32
C LEU A 38 1.58 -2.73 4.14
N THR A 39 2.50 -3.60 3.71
CA THR A 39 3.82 -3.75 4.33
C THR A 39 4.65 -2.47 4.20
N LEU A 40 4.69 -1.87 3.01
CA LEU A 40 5.39 -0.59 2.78
C LEU A 40 4.88 0.50 3.72
N VAL A 41 3.55 0.69 3.77
CA VAL A 41 2.93 1.72 4.60
C VAL A 41 3.21 1.47 6.08
N ARG A 42 3.09 0.22 6.54
CA ARG A 42 3.30 -0.12 7.95
C ARG A 42 4.76 0.00 8.38
N ALA A 43 5.70 -0.40 7.52
CA ALA A 43 7.12 -0.39 7.85
C ALA A 43 7.76 0.99 7.67
N HIS A 44 7.29 1.76 6.68
CA HIS A 44 7.99 2.97 6.21
C HIS A 44 7.07 4.18 6.01
N GLY A 45 5.81 4.15 6.44
CA GLY A 45 4.86 5.25 6.28
C GLY A 45 5.34 6.58 6.86
N ASN A 46 6.09 6.55 7.96
CA ASN A 46 6.70 7.73 8.59
C ASN A 46 8.00 8.20 7.90
N GLU A 47 8.59 7.36 7.04
CA GLU A 47 9.86 7.65 6.38
C GLU A 47 9.67 8.13 4.94
N VAL A 48 8.59 7.73 4.27
CA VAL A 48 8.24 8.14 2.89
C VAL A 48 7.59 9.52 2.85
N HIS A 49 7.53 10.12 1.66
CA HIS A 49 6.83 11.39 1.46
C HIS A 49 5.31 11.21 1.66
N LYS A 50 4.64 12.27 2.14
CA LYS A 50 3.16 12.27 2.34
C LYS A 50 2.42 11.94 1.03
N ASP A 51 2.88 12.43 -0.11
CA ASP A 51 2.29 12.11 -1.41
C ASP A 51 2.44 10.63 -1.78
N THR A 52 3.59 10.02 -1.46
CA THR A 52 3.81 8.57 -1.64
C THR A 52 2.88 7.74 -0.77
N LEU A 53 2.67 8.17 0.48
CA LEU A 53 1.72 7.54 1.38
C LEU A 53 0.29 7.64 0.83
N HIS A 54 -0.11 8.80 0.31
CA HIS A 54 -1.42 9.00 -0.31
C HIS A 54 -1.62 8.08 -1.53
N SER A 55 -0.67 8.05 -2.47
CA SER A 55 -0.72 7.13 -3.62
C SER A 55 -0.75 5.66 -3.18
N SER A 56 -0.01 5.30 -2.12
CA SER A 56 -0.05 3.95 -1.55
C SER A 56 -1.46 3.62 -1.03
N MET A 57 -2.10 4.53 -0.29
CA MET A 57 -3.45 4.34 0.23
C MET A 57 -4.52 4.31 -0.86
N ASN A 58 -4.34 5.02 -1.98
CA ASN A 58 -5.18 4.87 -3.18
C ASN A 58 -5.12 3.45 -3.74
N VAL A 59 -3.91 2.88 -3.83
CA VAL A 59 -3.72 1.49 -4.26
C VAL A 59 -4.38 0.53 -3.29
N VAL A 60 -4.17 0.68 -1.97
CA VAL A 60 -4.84 -0.12 -0.94
C VAL A 60 -6.36 -0.07 -1.11
N THR A 61 -6.94 1.12 -1.21
CA THR A 61 -8.39 1.31 -1.35
C THR A 61 -8.94 0.57 -2.55
N ARG A 62 -8.27 0.69 -3.70
CA ARG A 62 -8.71 0.04 -4.94
C ARG A 62 -8.58 -1.48 -4.87
N LEU A 63 -7.47 -1.99 -4.32
CA LEU A 63 -7.23 -3.43 -4.19
C LEU A 63 -8.15 -4.08 -3.14
N CYS A 64 -8.46 -3.39 -2.04
CA CYS A 64 -9.48 -3.85 -1.09
C CYS A 64 -10.85 -4.02 -1.75
N GLY A 65 -11.18 -3.21 -2.77
CA GLY A 65 -12.41 -3.35 -3.55
C GLY A 65 -12.48 -4.63 -4.40
N LYS A 66 -11.42 -5.44 -4.47
CA LYS A 66 -11.38 -6.75 -5.13
C LYS A 66 -11.43 -7.93 -4.15
N MET A 67 -11.38 -7.65 -2.85
CA MET A 67 -11.31 -8.69 -1.85
C MET A 67 -12.65 -9.39 -1.69
N GLU A 68 -12.62 -10.72 -1.78
CA GLU A 68 -13.79 -11.56 -1.59
C GLU A 68 -13.87 -12.07 -0.14
N PRO A 69 -15.08 -12.39 0.38
CA PRO A 69 -15.25 -12.86 1.77
C PRO A 69 -14.50 -14.16 2.10
N ASN A 70 -14.24 -14.98 1.09
CA ASN A 70 -13.54 -16.26 1.22
C ASN A 70 -12.06 -16.16 0.85
N ASP A 71 -11.55 -14.95 0.61
CA ASP A 71 -10.14 -14.74 0.27
C ASP A 71 -9.25 -15.13 1.46
N PRO A 72 -8.26 -16.02 1.28
CA PRO A 72 -7.38 -16.45 2.36
C PRO A 72 -6.53 -15.31 2.95
N ALA A 73 -6.32 -14.22 2.21
CA ALA A 73 -5.56 -13.06 2.64
C ALA A 73 -6.39 -12.03 3.43
N LEU A 74 -7.73 -12.18 3.47
CA LEU A 74 -8.64 -11.28 4.19
C LEU A 74 -8.28 -11.12 5.69
N PRO A 75 -8.00 -12.20 6.47
CA PRO A 75 -7.65 -12.04 7.88
C PRO A 75 -6.38 -11.21 8.09
N GLU A 76 -5.33 -11.48 7.30
CA GLU A 76 -4.08 -10.72 7.38
C GLU A 76 -4.29 -9.25 6.96
N CYS A 77 -5.04 -9.02 5.89
CA CYS A 77 -5.37 -7.67 5.45
C CYS A 77 -6.12 -6.89 6.55
N SER A 78 -7.07 -7.54 7.23
CA SER A 78 -7.83 -6.90 8.31
C SER A 78 -6.92 -6.48 9.48
N VAL A 79 -5.94 -7.31 9.85
CA VAL A 79 -4.96 -7.00 10.90
C VAL A 79 -4.06 -5.85 10.47
N ASN A 80 -3.56 -5.88 9.24
CA ASN A 80 -2.70 -4.82 8.70
C ASN A 80 -3.44 -3.48 8.64
N LEU A 81 -4.68 -3.45 8.13
CA LEU A 81 -5.51 -2.24 8.10
C LEU A 81 -5.83 -1.74 9.51
N GLY A 82 -6.14 -2.65 10.45
CA GLY A 82 -6.36 -2.28 11.86
C GLY A 82 -5.12 -1.67 12.50
N ALA A 83 -3.92 -2.16 12.17
CA ALA A 83 -2.66 -1.60 12.67
C ALA A 83 -2.42 -0.16 12.17
N LEU A 84 -2.94 0.20 11.00
CA LEU A 84 -2.85 1.58 10.48
C LEU A 84 -3.66 2.57 11.31
N LEU A 85 -4.72 2.13 12.00
CA LEU A 85 -5.50 3.00 12.90
C LEU A 85 -4.72 3.44 14.15
N ALA A 86 -3.72 2.65 14.54
CA ALA A 86 -2.82 2.99 15.65
C ALA A 86 -1.62 3.83 15.19
N HIS A 87 -1.50 4.11 13.89
CA HIS A 87 -0.41 4.87 13.32
C HIS A 87 -0.66 6.37 13.55
N ASP A 88 0.28 7.04 14.22
CA ASP A 88 0.22 8.49 14.42
C ASP A 88 0.73 9.16 13.14
N ASP A 89 -0.20 9.61 12.29
CA ASP A 89 0.16 10.47 11.16
C ASP A 89 0.63 11.80 11.74
N GLN A 90 1.96 11.96 11.87
CA GLN A 90 2.54 13.21 12.33
C GLN A 90 1.97 14.38 11.51
N LYS A 91 1.19 15.20 12.22
CA LYS A 91 0.36 16.29 11.67
C LYS A 91 1.20 17.27 10.87
#